data_AF-A0A6C2U6M2-F1
#
_entry.id   AF-A0A6C2U6M2-F1
#
_cell.length_a   1.000
_cell.length_b   1.000
_cell.length_c   1.000
_cell.angle_alpha   90.00
_cell.angle_beta   90.00
_cell.angle_gamma   90.00
#
_symmetry.space_group_name_H-M   'P 1'
#
loop_
_entity.id
_entity.type
_entity.pdbx_description
1 polymer ?
#
loop_
_entity_poly.entity_id
_entity_poly.type
_entity_poly.pdbx_seq_one_letter_code
_entity_poly.pdbx_strand_id
1 'polypeptide(L)'
;MKTTKKRDYSKRGNGRLYIRTKEGKEKKPGPGVKGNYYLEYNLPTGEVNPDTGKPITKRKKVRLNHADGSPITTKEDAEKARERIVSQYVVGEKKERLQRLKAELELAEQEEAQVFEDQNPPLKVATAWETYLASNDAPETGEDTLKYYAGYWNKFSQWIGGKFPDVIFLRDISPEMANGYVSELNRRKISPNTFNKHIGFMKLFFRVLEEPARLEGNPFEKVKKKKLKTNVRRELKIEELKTILDNAEGQLKTLLCLGTFTGLRLGDCCTLRWTEVDMDRRQIRRIPNKLSHNDNARPVVVGIPIALYQNLRETPVRKRKGYIVPEFADLYMYRNESGRPTRQPEITKQIQAHFIDHGIQTHREGTGFKLLPDPNRPGKFKKEHTGKRAVVEVGFHSLRHTFVSLQAERGTPQSTVQAIVGHGSPAMTQHYTHITNEAAQQAAKALDSGIIDAEYEIIKKVPSWIRDKLVQMTADNWESIRDQLLS
;
A
#
# COMPACT_ATOMS: atom_id res chain seq x y z
N MET A 1 35.07 -31.25 53.30
CA MET A 1 35.65 -30.01 53.88
C MET A 1 37.18 -30.11 53.87
N LYS A 2 37.84 -29.49 52.88
CA LYS A 2 39.28 -29.18 52.94
C LYS A 2 39.36 -27.65 52.89
N THR A 3 39.63 -27.04 54.04
CA THR A 3 39.84 -25.61 54.19
C THR A 3 41.18 -25.23 53.55
N THR A 4 41.14 -24.96 52.25
CA THR A 4 42.27 -24.38 51.52
C THR A 4 42.47 -22.98 52.08
N LYS A 5 43.55 -22.78 52.86
CA LYS A 5 44.03 -21.45 53.27
C LYS A 5 43.99 -20.55 52.04
N LYS A 6 43.09 -19.55 52.03
CA LYS A 6 43.13 -18.43 51.09
C LYS A 6 44.51 -17.80 51.25
N ARG A 7 45.45 -18.18 50.38
CA ARG A 7 46.70 -17.45 50.21
C ARG A 7 46.28 -16.07 49.77
N ASP A 8 46.55 -15.08 50.62
CA ASP A 8 46.24 -13.69 50.36
C ASP A 8 47.14 -13.22 49.20
N TYR A 9 46.66 -13.38 47.96
CA TYR A 9 47.39 -13.04 46.74
C TYR A 9 47.58 -11.51 46.58
N SER A 10 47.03 -10.70 47.49
CA SER A 10 46.98 -9.22 47.44
C SER A 10 48.33 -8.51 47.61
N LYS A 11 49.42 -9.20 47.97
CA LYS A 11 50.73 -8.56 48.22
C LYS A 11 51.80 -8.79 47.15
N ARG A 12 51.53 -9.57 46.09
CA ARG A 12 52.57 -9.95 45.09
C ARG A 12 52.84 -8.91 43.98
N GLY A 13 52.08 -7.82 43.90
CA GLY A 13 52.25 -6.78 42.86
C GLY A 13 52.69 -5.39 43.32
N ASN A 14 52.77 -5.13 44.64
CA ASN A 14 52.83 -3.75 45.16
C ASN A 14 54.19 -3.05 45.10
N GLY A 15 55.22 -3.68 44.53
CA GLY A 15 56.59 -3.17 44.55
C GLY A 15 57.19 -3.10 45.97
N ARG A 16 58.52 -3.20 46.05
CA ARG A 16 59.29 -3.18 47.29
C ARG A 16 59.86 -1.78 47.51
N LEU A 17 59.52 -1.16 48.63
CA LEU A 17 60.17 0.07 49.09
C LEU A 17 61.52 -0.26 49.75
N TYR A 18 62.53 0.55 49.45
CA TYR A 18 63.83 0.50 50.12
C TYR A 18 64.43 1.90 50.25
N ILE A 19 65.33 2.09 51.21
CA ILE A 19 66.00 3.36 51.48
C ILE A 19 67.45 3.26 51.03
N ARG A 20 67.95 4.28 50.33
CA ARG A 20 69.39 4.43 50.07
C ARG A 20 69.96 5.49 51.00
N THR A 21 70.90 5.09 51.86
CA THR A 21 71.56 5.99 52.81
C THR A 21 72.57 6.91 52.11
N LYS A 22 73.07 7.96 52.80
CA LYS A 22 74.11 8.85 52.27
C LYS A 22 75.41 8.11 51.89
N GLU A 23 75.67 6.97 52.52
CA GLU A 23 76.79 6.05 52.24
C GLU A 23 76.52 5.11 51.04
N GLY A 24 75.38 5.26 50.36
CA GLY A 24 75.02 4.48 49.18
C GLY A 24 74.45 3.07 49.44
N LYS A 25 74.34 2.63 50.70
CA LYS A 25 73.84 1.30 51.08
C LYS A 25 72.30 1.21 50.99
N GLU A 26 71.78 0.12 50.41
CA GLU A 26 70.35 -0.19 50.36
C GLU A 26 69.91 -0.84 51.69
N LYS A 27 68.96 -0.22 52.39
CA LYS A 27 68.39 -0.74 53.65
C LYS A 27 66.87 -0.88 53.56
N LYS A 28 66.31 -1.82 54.31
CA LYS A 28 64.84 -1.93 54.48
C LYS A 28 64.33 -0.73 55.28
N PRO A 29 63.15 -0.18 54.96
CA PRO A 29 62.55 0.90 55.76
C PRO A 29 62.30 0.41 57.19
N GLY A 30 62.76 1.18 58.19
CA GLY A 30 62.64 0.84 59.59
C GLY A 30 62.97 2.03 60.50
N PRO A 31 62.55 2.00 61.78
CA PRO A 31 62.81 3.08 62.72
C PRO A 31 64.33 3.35 62.84
N GLY A 32 64.74 4.60 62.69
CA GLY A 32 66.15 5.04 62.74
C GLY A 32 66.91 5.03 61.40
N VAL A 33 66.34 4.52 60.31
CA VAL A 33 66.99 4.50 58.98
C VAL A 33 66.66 5.80 58.22
N LYS A 34 67.64 6.71 58.10
CA LYS A 34 67.50 7.98 57.35
C LYS A 34 68.12 7.86 55.94
N GLY A 35 67.38 8.28 54.93
CA GLY A 35 67.82 8.30 53.53
C GLY A 35 66.67 8.52 52.55
N ASN A 36 66.97 8.45 51.27
CA ASN A 36 65.96 8.67 50.22
C ASN A 36 65.25 7.35 49.90
N TYR A 37 63.92 7.42 49.73
CA TYR A 37 63.11 6.25 49.38
C TYR A 37 63.17 5.93 47.89
N TYR A 38 63.19 4.64 47.58
CA TYR A 38 63.16 4.08 46.24
C TYR A 38 62.09 2.98 46.18
N LEU A 39 61.51 2.79 45.00
CA LEU A 39 60.56 1.74 44.68
C LEU A 39 61.16 0.79 43.66
N GLU A 40 61.24 -0.49 44.01
CA GLU A 40 61.57 -1.60 43.12
C GLU A 40 60.26 -2.31 42.72
N TYR A 41 59.93 -2.36 41.44
CA TYR A 41 58.72 -3.03 40.96
C TYR A 41 58.98 -3.72 39.61
N ASN A 42 58.16 -4.70 39.28
CA ASN A 42 58.26 -5.43 38.03
C ASN A 42 57.31 -4.78 37.01
N LEU A 43 57.87 -4.32 35.90
CA LEU A 43 57.12 -3.80 34.75
C LEU A 43 56.83 -4.94 33.76
N PRO A 44 55.59 -5.12 33.30
CA PRO A 44 55.32 -6.01 32.17
C PRO A 44 56.10 -5.54 30.93
N THR A 45 56.69 -6.47 30.18
CA THR A 45 57.39 -6.13 28.92
C THR A 45 56.44 -6.11 27.71
N GLY A 46 55.16 -6.46 27.90
CA GLY A 46 54.18 -6.63 26.82
C GLY A 46 54.22 -8.02 26.16
N GLU A 47 55.24 -8.81 26.45
CA GLU A 47 55.41 -10.17 25.94
C GLU A 47 54.83 -11.20 26.92
N VAL A 48 54.28 -12.28 26.39
CA VAL A 48 53.71 -13.38 27.17
C VAL A 48 54.58 -14.62 26.95
N ASN A 49 54.94 -15.31 28.03
CA ASN A 49 55.69 -16.55 27.94
C ASN A 49 54.86 -17.61 27.18
N PRO A 50 55.34 -18.14 26.05
CA PRO A 50 54.55 -19.00 25.16
C PRO A 50 54.15 -20.34 25.78
N ASP A 51 54.92 -20.85 26.75
CA ASP A 51 54.64 -22.15 27.38
C ASP A 51 53.66 -22.05 28.56
N THR A 52 53.58 -20.88 29.20
CA THR A 52 52.83 -20.70 30.46
C THR A 52 51.70 -19.67 30.39
N GLY A 53 51.62 -18.90 29.29
CA GLY A 53 50.66 -17.81 29.14
C GLY A 53 50.83 -16.66 30.12
N LYS A 54 51.93 -16.62 30.88
CA LYS A 54 52.18 -15.59 31.92
C LYS A 54 52.93 -14.39 31.34
N PRO A 55 52.60 -13.15 31.76
CA PRO A 55 53.32 -11.95 31.33
C PRO A 55 54.80 -12.00 31.74
N ILE A 56 55.69 -11.70 30.80
CA ILE A 56 57.11 -11.47 31.08
C ILE A 56 57.25 -10.09 31.74
N THR A 57 58.04 -10.00 32.80
CA THR A 57 58.23 -8.74 33.54
C THR A 57 59.70 -8.37 33.71
N LYS A 58 60.04 -7.09 33.51
CA LYS A 58 61.36 -6.49 33.75
C LYS A 58 61.36 -5.69 35.04
N ARG A 59 62.36 -5.94 35.89
CA ARG A 59 62.53 -5.25 37.17
C ARG A 59 63.03 -3.81 36.97
N LYS A 60 62.37 -2.82 37.58
CA LYS A 60 62.75 -1.40 37.55
C LYS A 60 62.88 -0.86 38.98
N LYS A 61 63.90 -0.02 39.19
CA LYS A 61 64.19 0.67 40.45
C LYS A 61 64.10 2.19 40.21
N VAL A 62 63.26 2.90 40.96
CA VAL A 62 63.03 4.35 40.78
C VAL A 62 63.14 5.08 42.11
N ARG A 63 63.78 6.26 42.14
CA ARG A 63 63.82 7.14 43.31
C ARG A 63 62.47 7.85 43.46
N LEU A 64 61.89 7.83 44.65
CA LEU A 64 60.64 8.53 44.93
C LEU A 64 60.92 10.01 45.27
N ASN A 65 60.24 10.91 44.59
CA ASN A 65 60.34 12.36 44.79
C ASN A 65 58.94 12.96 45.02
N HIS A 66 58.86 14.09 45.71
CA HIS A 66 57.67 14.93 45.79
C HIS A 66 57.40 15.61 44.43
N ALA A 67 56.25 16.27 44.29
CA ALA A 67 55.83 16.92 43.04
C ALA A 67 56.77 18.06 42.59
N ASP A 68 57.52 18.65 43.53
CA ASP A 68 58.52 19.69 43.31
C ASP A 68 59.92 19.14 42.94
N GLY A 69 60.07 17.81 42.84
CA GLY A 69 61.33 17.14 42.52
C GLY A 69 62.23 16.84 43.73
N SER A 70 61.86 17.27 44.94
CA SER A 70 62.59 16.96 46.17
C SER A 70 62.47 15.47 46.55
N PRO A 71 63.51 14.84 47.13
CA PRO A 71 63.47 13.42 47.43
C PRO A 71 62.54 13.09 48.60
N ILE A 72 61.74 12.04 48.47
CA ILE A 72 60.89 11.54 49.56
C ILE A 72 61.77 10.85 50.62
N THR A 73 61.62 11.30 51.87
CA THR A 73 62.41 10.84 53.03
C THR A 73 61.55 10.32 54.18
N THR A 74 60.23 10.42 54.09
CA THR A 74 59.28 9.88 55.08
C THR A 74 58.65 8.57 54.57
N LYS A 75 58.29 7.69 55.50
CA LYS A 75 57.66 6.40 55.16
C LYS A 75 56.25 6.59 54.60
N GLU A 76 55.49 7.52 55.17
CA GLU A 76 54.09 7.75 54.80
C GLU A 76 53.97 8.30 53.37
N ASP A 77 54.82 9.27 53.00
CA ASP A 77 54.82 9.81 51.64
C ASP A 77 55.35 8.80 50.62
N ALA A 78 56.27 7.93 51.03
CA ALA A 78 56.75 6.83 50.19
C ALA A 78 55.68 5.77 49.91
N GLU A 79 54.81 5.49 50.88
CA GLU A 79 53.68 4.57 50.71
C GLU A 79 52.59 5.17 49.79
N LYS A 80 52.26 6.46 49.94
CA LYS A 80 51.35 7.19 49.02
C LYS A 80 51.90 7.24 47.60
N ALA A 81 53.19 7.54 47.43
CA ALA A 81 53.84 7.57 46.12
C ALA A 81 53.89 6.18 45.46
N ARG A 82 54.15 5.12 46.23
CA ARG A 82 54.06 3.72 45.75
C ARG A 82 52.67 3.40 45.26
N GLU A 83 51.64 3.72 46.05
CA GLU A 83 50.25 3.42 45.69
C GLU A 83 49.83 4.16 44.42
N ARG A 84 50.21 5.43 44.27
CA ARG A 84 49.97 6.21 43.04
C ARG A 84 50.65 5.60 41.81
N ILE A 85 51.92 5.22 41.92
CA ILE A 85 52.68 4.65 40.80
C ILE A 85 52.11 3.27 40.43
N VAL A 86 51.91 2.39 41.40
CA VAL A 86 51.45 1.01 41.14
C VAL A 86 49.99 0.96 40.68
N SER A 87 49.09 1.78 41.24
CA SER A 87 47.67 1.80 40.87
C SER A 87 47.43 2.16 39.41
N GLN A 88 48.20 3.12 38.86
CA GLN A 88 48.11 3.48 37.44
C GLN A 88 48.43 2.29 36.52
N TYR A 89 49.40 1.46 36.89
CA TYR A 89 49.77 0.27 36.10
C TYR A 89 48.77 -0.87 36.25
N VAL A 90 48.30 -1.15 37.46
CA VAL A 90 47.31 -2.22 37.71
C VAL A 90 45.99 -1.91 37.00
N VAL A 91 45.60 -0.63 36.94
CA VAL A 91 44.40 -0.19 36.19
C VAL A 91 44.62 -0.30 34.68
N GLY A 92 45.80 0.05 34.17
CA GLY A 92 46.17 -0.12 32.75
C GLY A 92 46.16 -1.57 32.30
N GLU A 93 46.78 -2.47 33.07
CA GLU A 93 46.82 -3.92 32.80
C GLU A 93 45.41 -4.55 32.83
N LYS A 94 44.57 -4.12 33.79
CA LYS A 94 43.17 -4.53 33.83
C LYS A 94 42.40 -4.05 32.60
N LYS A 95 42.64 -2.83 32.12
CA LYS A 95 42.00 -2.29 30.91
C LYS A 95 42.38 -3.09 29.66
N GLU A 96 43.68 -3.37 29.46
CA GLU A 96 44.15 -4.16 28.31
C GLU A 96 43.59 -5.59 28.31
N ARG A 97 43.48 -6.21 29.50
CA ARG A 97 42.86 -7.53 29.64
C ARG A 97 41.37 -7.50 29.29
N LEU A 98 40.64 -6.49 29.76
CA LEU A 98 39.22 -6.33 29.43
C LEU A 98 39.01 -6.05 27.94
N GLN A 99 39.90 -5.31 27.29
CA GLN A 99 39.86 -5.08 25.85
C GLN A 99 40.07 -6.37 25.06
N ARG A 100 41.01 -7.23 25.47
CA ARG A 100 41.20 -8.56 24.84
C ARG A 100 39.99 -9.46 25.01
N LEU A 101 39.45 -9.56 26.23
CA LEU A 101 38.23 -10.33 26.48
C LEU A 101 37.03 -9.81 25.68
N LYS A 102 36.94 -8.49 25.49
CA LYS A 102 35.91 -7.89 24.63
C LYS A 102 36.07 -8.32 23.17
N ALA A 103 37.29 -8.30 22.64
CA ALA A 103 37.55 -8.72 21.25
C ALA A 103 37.31 -10.23 21.04
N GLU A 104 37.67 -11.07 22.01
CA GLU A 104 37.36 -12.50 21.98
C GLU A 104 35.85 -12.76 22.06
N LEU A 105 35.12 -12.00 22.89
CA LEU A 105 33.67 -12.08 22.96
C LEU A 105 33.03 -11.67 21.63
N GLU A 106 33.46 -10.56 21.03
CA GLU A 106 32.98 -10.11 19.71
C GLU A 106 33.23 -11.17 18.62
N LEU A 107 34.36 -11.88 18.66
CA LEU A 107 34.65 -12.96 17.72
C LEU A 107 33.75 -14.19 17.96
N ALA A 108 33.56 -14.59 19.22
CA ALA A 108 32.69 -15.71 19.56
C ALA A 108 31.22 -15.42 19.20
N GLU A 109 30.76 -14.19 19.41
CA GLU A 109 29.43 -13.73 18.97
C GLU A 109 29.28 -13.79 17.44
N GLN A 110 30.33 -13.43 16.69
CA GLN A 110 30.34 -13.55 15.22
C GLN A 110 30.34 -15.01 14.75
N GLU A 111 31.12 -15.88 15.38
CA GLU A 111 31.15 -17.31 15.08
C GLU A 111 29.79 -17.97 15.38
N GLU A 112 29.18 -17.66 16.51
CA GLU A 112 27.84 -18.13 16.88
C GLU A 112 26.78 -17.65 15.87
N ALA A 113 26.84 -16.38 15.46
CA ALA A 113 25.96 -15.83 14.43
C ALA A 113 26.15 -16.53 13.08
N GLN A 114 27.38 -16.81 12.66
CA GLN A 114 27.68 -17.51 11.41
C GLN A 114 27.16 -18.95 11.44
N VAL A 115 27.38 -19.68 12.53
CA VAL A 115 26.85 -21.05 12.70
C VAL A 115 25.33 -21.06 12.66
N PHE A 116 24.68 -20.07 13.28
CA PHE A 116 23.23 -19.92 13.22
C PHE A 116 22.72 -19.61 11.81
N GLU A 117 23.42 -18.77 11.06
CA GLU A 117 23.10 -18.47 9.65
C GLU A 117 23.29 -19.68 8.73
N ASP A 118 24.35 -20.47 8.93
CA ASP A 118 24.58 -21.67 8.13
C ASP A 118 23.49 -22.74 8.37
N GLN A 119 23.02 -22.86 9.62
CA GLN A 119 21.93 -23.76 9.99
C GLN A 119 20.55 -23.23 9.57
N ASN A 120 20.37 -21.92 9.54
CA ASN A 120 19.10 -21.26 9.23
C ASN A 120 19.34 -20.11 8.25
N PRO A 121 19.60 -20.42 6.97
CA PRO A 121 19.94 -19.41 5.98
C PRO A 121 18.77 -18.43 5.81
N PRO A 122 19.07 -17.13 5.72
CA PRO A 122 18.04 -16.12 5.52
C PRO A 122 17.30 -16.34 4.20
N LEU A 123 16.08 -15.82 4.11
CA LEU A 123 15.22 -16.03 2.96
C LEU A 123 15.86 -15.51 1.67
N LYS A 124 16.03 -16.41 0.69
CA LYS A 124 16.56 -16.07 -0.64
C LYS A 124 15.52 -15.34 -1.48
N VAL A 125 15.98 -14.45 -2.35
CA VAL A 125 15.10 -13.76 -3.33
C VAL A 125 14.38 -14.78 -4.23
N ALA A 126 15.03 -15.88 -4.60
CA ALA A 126 14.44 -16.91 -5.46
C ALA A 126 13.22 -17.62 -4.83
N THR A 127 13.27 -17.89 -3.52
CA THR A 127 12.22 -18.65 -2.79
C THR A 127 11.24 -17.74 -2.04
N ALA A 128 11.45 -16.43 -2.07
CA ALA A 128 10.63 -15.46 -1.35
C ALA A 128 9.15 -15.49 -1.77
N TRP A 129 8.85 -15.76 -3.05
CA TRP A 129 7.47 -15.84 -3.52
C TRP A 129 6.72 -17.05 -2.94
N GLU A 130 7.35 -18.21 -2.89
CA GLU A 130 6.75 -19.43 -2.33
C GLU A 130 6.53 -19.26 -0.82
N THR A 131 7.48 -18.65 -0.14
CA THR A 131 7.36 -18.32 1.30
C THR A 131 6.23 -17.33 1.56
N TYR A 132 6.06 -16.34 0.69
CA TYR A 132 4.93 -15.40 0.79
C TYR A 132 3.58 -16.11 0.62
N LEU A 133 3.47 -17.06 -0.31
CA LEU A 133 2.24 -17.83 -0.53
C LEU A 133 1.93 -18.79 0.62
N ALA A 134 2.96 -19.31 1.30
CA ALA A 134 2.81 -20.19 2.46
C ALA A 134 2.62 -19.43 3.79
N SER A 135 2.79 -18.11 3.80
CA SER A 135 2.70 -17.31 5.02
C SER A 135 1.25 -17.09 5.45
N ASN A 136 0.97 -17.32 6.73
CA ASN A 136 -0.32 -17.01 7.35
C ASN A 136 -0.53 -15.49 7.53
N ASP A 137 0.54 -14.69 7.49
CA ASP A 137 0.46 -13.22 7.61
C ASP A 137 0.10 -12.56 6.27
N ALA A 138 0.14 -13.31 5.17
CA ALA A 138 -0.35 -12.86 3.89
C ALA A 138 -1.89 -12.73 3.97
N PRO A 139 -2.47 -11.58 3.58
CA PRO A 139 -3.91 -11.41 3.62
C PRO A 139 -4.58 -12.38 2.64
N GLU A 140 -5.77 -12.88 3.01
CA GLU A 140 -6.63 -13.64 2.10
C GLU A 140 -6.90 -12.82 0.84
N THR A 141 -6.31 -13.27 -0.26
CA THR A 141 -6.23 -12.50 -1.49
C THR A 141 -6.86 -13.30 -2.62
N GLY A 142 -7.88 -12.74 -3.27
CA GLY A 142 -8.50 -13.38 -4.42
C GLY A 142 -7.49 -13.67 -5.55
N GLU A 143 -7.71 -14.76 -6.28
CA GLU A 143 -6.77 -15.31 -7.28
C GLU A 143 -6.28 -14.29 -8.32
N ASP A 144 -7.13 -13.37 -8.76
CA ASP A 144 -6.74 -12.35 -9.73
C ASP A 144 -5.79 -11.32 -9.13
N THR A 145 -5.97 -10.97 -7.86
CA THR A 145 -5.06 -10.08 -7.14
C THR A 145 -3.71 -10.78 -6.92
N LEU A 146 -3.70 -12.07 -6.58
CA LEU A 146 -2.47 -12.88 -6.50
C LEU A 146 -1.70 -12.92 -7.82
N LYS A 147 -2.38 -13.02 -8.97
CA LYS A 147 -1.73 -12.93 -10.29
C LYS A 147 -1.05 -11.58 -10.53
N TYR A 148 -1.70 -10.49 -10.13
CA TYR A 148 -1.07 -9.17 -10.21
C TYR A 148 0.15 -9.08 -9.29
N TYR A 149 0.07 -9.63 -8.08
CA TYR A 149 1.20 -9.71 -7.14
C TYR A 149 2.36 -10.51 -7.71
N ALA A 150 2.12 -11.72 -8.22
CA ALA A 150 3.12 -12.53 -8.90
C ALA A 150 3.76 -11.77 -10.08
N GLY A 151 2.95 -11.09 -10.89
CA GLY A 151 3.43 -10.28 -12.01
C GLY A 151 4.23 -9.06 -11.59
N TYR A 152 4.00 -8.51 -10.40
CA TYR A 152 4.81 -7.42 -9.84
C TYR A 152 6.12 -7.96 -9.28
N TRP A 153 6.06 -9.05 -8.51
CA TRP A 153 7.23 -9.73 -7.97
C TRP A 153 8.18 -10.18 -9.07
N ASN A 154 7.69 -10.88 -10.10
CA ASN A 154 8.53 -11.35 -11.21
C ASN A 154 9.27 -10.22 -11.92
N LYS A 155 8.67 -9.03 -12.04
CA LYS A 155 9.34 -7.88 -12.65
C LYS A 155 10.42 -7.30 -11.75
N PHE A 156 10.24 -7.37 -10.44
CA PHE A 156 11.22 -6.90 -9.48
C PHE A 156 12.37 -7.89 -9.34
N SER A 157 12.08 -9.19 -9.18
CA SER A 157 13.08 -10.25 -9.06
C SER A 157 13.98 -10.36 -10.30
N GLN A 158 13.41 -10.21 -11.50
CA GLN A 158 14.20 -10.14 -12.74
C GLN A 158 15.07 -8.88 -12.81
N TRP A 159 14.57 -7.74 -12.33
CA TRP A 159 15.33 -6.49 -12.35
C TRP A 159 16.48 -6.53 -11.34
N ILE A 160 16.25 -7.02 -10.12
CA ILE A 160 17.29 -7.11 -9.09
C ILE A 160 18.35 -8.13 -9.50
N GLY A 161 17.96 -9.32 -9.98
CA GLY A 161 18.91 -10.34 -10.44
C GLY A 161 19.73 -9.92 -11.65
N GLY A 162 19.21 -9.03 -12.51
CA GLY A 162 19.96 -8.50 -13.65
C GLY A 162 20.87 -7.31 -13.31
N LYS A 163 20.55 -6.52 -12.28
CA LYS A 163 21.31 -5.32 -11.87
C LYS A 163 22.31 -5.59 -10.76
N PHE A 164 21.97 -6.51 -9.86
CA PHE A 164 22.69 -6.85 -8.64
C PHE A 164 22.72 -8.38 -8.51
N PRO A 165 23.53 -9.08 -9.33
CA PRO A 165 23.57 -10.55 -9.32
C PRO A 165 24.09 -11.11 -8.00
N ASP A 166 24.87 -10.33 -7.23
CA ASP A 166 25.42 -10.71 -5.94
C ASP A 166 24.39 -10.69 -4.81
N VAL A 167 23.20 -10.12 -5.04
CA VAL A 167 22.11 -10.05 -4.06
C VAL A 167 21.33 -11.36 -4.09
N ILE A 168 21.65 -12.25 -3.16
CA ILE A 168 21.03 -13.58 -3.04
C ILE A 168 19.89 -13.56 -2.01
N PHE A 169 20.05 -12.82 -0.91
CA PHE A 169 19.08 -12.79 0.19
C PHE A 169 18.18 -11.56 0.14
N LEU A 170 16.96 -11.72 0.65
CA LEU A 170 15.97 -10.65 0.66
C LEU A 170 16.37 -9.49 1.59
N ARG A 171 17.11 -9.79 2.67
CA ARG A 171 17.66 -8.79 3.62
C ARG A 171 18.70 -7.85 3.03
N ASP A 172 19.41 -8.30 1.99
CA ASP A 172 20.48 -7.51 1.35
C ASP A 172 19.91 -6.42 0.42
N ILE A 173 18.59 -6.41 0.21
CA ILE A 173 17.92 -5.42 -0.63
C ILE A 173 17.83 -4.10 0.14
N SER A 174 18.72 -3.17 -0.22
CA SER A 174 18.79 -1.87 0.42
C SER A 174 17.71 -0.89 -0.09
N PRO A 175 17.39 0.17 0.69
CA PRO A 175 16.51 1.26 0.24
C PRO A 175 17.00 1.94 -1.06
N GLU A 176 18.32 2.00 -1.29
CA GLU A 176 18.92 2.56 -2.50
C GLU A 176 18.58 1.69 -3.72
N MET A 177 18.65 0.36 -3.59
CA MET A 177 18.24 -0.57 -4.63
C MET A 177 16.74 -0.45 -4.95
N ALA A 178 15.89 -0.33 -3.92
CA ALA A 178 14.46 -0.11 -4.08
C ALA A 178 14.16 1.22 -4.82
N ASN A 179 14.88 2.31 -4.49
CA ASN A 179 14.78 3.58 -5.21
C ASN A 179 15.28 3.48 -6.67
N GLY A 180 16.31 2.66 -6.92
CA GLY A 180 16.75 2.32 -8.28
C GLY A 180 15.63 1.66 -9.09
N TYR A 181 14.90 0.73 -8.47
CA TYR A 181 13.76 0.08 -9.11
C TYR A 181 12.59 1.04 -9.35
N VAL A 182 12.29 1.91 -8.38
CA VAL A 182 11.28 2.99 -8.54
C VAL A 182 11.63 3.89 -9.74
N SER A 183 12.91 4.20 -9.91
CA SER A 183 13.41 5.00 -11.04
C SER A 183 13.21 4.28 -12.37
N GLU A 184 13.42 2.95 -12.40
CA GLU A 184 13.12 2.13 -13.58
C GLU A 184 11.62 2.12 -13.92
N LEU A 185 10.75 1.98 -12.93
CA LEU A 185 9.30 2.05 -13.13
C LEU A 185 8.87 3.42 -13.69
N ASN A 186 9.50 4.50 -13.22
CA ASN A 186 9.28 5.84 -13.73
C ASN A 186 9.74 5.99 -15.19
N ARG A 187 10.92 5.44 -15.52
CA ARG A 187 11.47 5.44 -16.89
C ARG A 187 10.57 4.71 -17.89
N ARG A 188 9.93 3.62 -17.45
CA ARG A 188 8.93 2.87 -18.25
C ARG A 188 7.61 3.61 -18.48
N LYS A 189 7.44 4.83 -17.93
CA LYS A 189 6.24 5.68 -18.09
C LYS A 189 4.93 4.94 -17.76
N ILE A 190 4.93 4.09 -16.73
CA ILE A 190 3.72 3.40 -16.28
C ILE A 190 2.71 4.39 -15.67
N SER A 191 1.42 4.02 -15.71
CA SER A 191 0.37 4.87 -15.16
C SER A 191 0.54 5.06 -13.63
N PRO A 192 0.15 6.22 -13.07
CA PRO A 192 0.20 6.45 -11.62
C PRO A 192 -0.54 5.39 -10.80
N ASN A 193 -1.67 4.86 -11.33
CA ASN A 193 -2.42 3.79 -10.67
C ASN A 193 -1.64 2.48 -10.65
N THR A 194 -1.05 2.09 -11.79
CA THR A 194 -0.20 0.89 -11.86
C THR A 194 1.01 1.03 -10.94
N PHE A 195 1.65 2.20 -10.90
CA PHE A 195 2.77 2.48 -10.00
C PHE A 195 2.36 2.32 -8.53
N ASN A 196 1.25 2.93 -8.11
CA ASN A 196 0.78 2.85 -6.73
C ASN A 196 0.42 1.43 -6.29
N LYS A 197 -0.17 0.63 -7.19
CA LYS A 197 -0.43 -0.79 -6.94
C LYS A 197 0.85 -1.58 -6.77
N HIS A 198 1.85 -1.29 -7.61
CA HIS A 198 3.15 -1.95 -7.54
C HIS A 198 3.87 -1.64 -6.23
N ILE A 199 3.98 -0.37 -5.84
CA ILE A 199 4.60 0.05 -4.57
C ILE A 199 3.80 -0.45 -3.37
N GLY A 200 2.46 -0.42 -3.46
CA GLY A 200 1.61 -0.97 -2.40
C GLY A 200 1.84 -2.46 -2.16
N PHE A 201 1.99 -3.23 -3.24
CA PHE A 201 2.34 -4.65 -3.13
C PHE A 201 3.76 -4.85 -2.60
N MET A 202 4.76 -4.09 -3.05
CA MET A 202 6.13 -4.23 -2.53
C MET A 202 6.20 -3.96 -1.03
N LYS A 203 5.51 -2.91 -0.55
CA LYS A 203 5.39 -2.67 0.90
C LYS A 203 4.75 -3.84 1.62
N LEU A 204 3.65 -4.39 1.10
CA LEU A 204 2.99 -5.56 1.68
C LEU A 204 3.91 -6.79 1.71
N PHE A 205 4.59 -7.08 0.60
CA PHE A 205 5.43 -8.25 0.43
C PHE A 205 6.58 -8.29 1.43
N PHE A 206 7.34 -7.19 1.54
CA PHE A 206 8.45 -7.11 2.49
C PHE A 206 7.98 -7.08 3.95
N ARG A 207 6.77 -6.56 4.24
CA ARG A 207 6.18 -6.62 5.58
C ARG A 207 5.80 -8.06 5.97
N VAL A 208 5.20 -8.83 5.06
CA VAL A 208 4.82 -10.24 5.32
C VAL A 208 6.04 -11.14 5.51
N LEU A 209 7.16 -10.79 4.85
CA LEU A 209 8.41 -11.55 4.91
C LEU A 209 9.44 -10.96 5.88
N GLU A 210 9.03 -10.04 6.76
CA GLU A 210 9.94 -9.36 7.69
C GLU A 210 10.67 -10.34 8.62
N GLU A 211 9.91 -11.20 9.30
CA GLU A 211 10.47 -12.22 10.21
C GLU A 211 11.22 -13.33 9.46
N PRO A 212 10.66 -14.00 8.43
CA PRO A 212 11.36 -15.08 7.73
C PRO A 212 12.64 -14.63 7.00
N ALA A 213 12.68 -13.38 6.54
CA ALA A 213 13.86 -12.83 5.89
C ALA A 213 14.80 -12.10 6.84
N ARG A 214 14.42 -11.90 8.12
CA ARG A 214 15.17 -11.13 9.13
C ARG A 214 15.53 -9.73 8.61
N LEU A 215 14.51 -9.00 8.13
CA LEU A 215 14.71 -7.65 7.62
C LEU A 215 14.92 -6.67 8.78
N GLU A 216 15.91 -5.79 8.69
CA GLU A 216 16.04 -4.66 9.62
C GLU A 216 14.98 -3.57 9.36
N GLY A 217 14.37 -3.60 8.17
CA GLY A 217 13.28 -2.71 7.81
C GLY A 217 12.84 -2.88 6.36
N ASN A 218 11.69 -2.31 6.02
CA ASN A 218 11.13 -2.44 4.69
C ASN A 218 11.79 -1.44 3.70
N PRO A 219 12.45 -1.92 2.63
CA PRO A 219 13.19 -1.07 1.70
C PRO A 219 12.28 -0.13 0.89
N PHE A 220 10.98 -0.44 0.80
CA PHE A 220 10.00 0.39 0.10
C PHE A 220 9.25 1.36 1.02
N GLU A 221 9.53 1.38 2.34
CA GLU A 221 8.69 2.10 3.30
C GLU A 221 8.62 3.61 3.03
N LYS A 222 9.74 4.22 2.68
CA LYS A 222 9.81 5.67 2.41
C LYS A 222 9.32 6.06 1.01
N VAL A 223 8.98 5.09 0.15
CA VAL A 223 8.56 5.36 -1.24
C VAL A 223 7.15 5.97 -1.27
N LYS A 224 7.06 7.20 -1.78
CA LYS A 224 5.79 7.94 -1.89
C LYS A 224 4.96 7.44 -3.07
N LYS A 225 3.64 7.29 -2.84
CA LYS A 225 2.66 7.05 -3.89
C LYS A 225 2.49 8.31 -4.77
N LYS A 226 2.25 8.11 -6.06
CA LYS A 226 1.96 9.18 -7.01
C LYS A 226 0.52 9.69 -6.84
N LYS A 227 0.31 10.99 -7.07
CA LYS A 227 -1.04 11.56 -7.14
C LYS A 227 -1.82 10.92 -8.30
N LEU A 228 -3.03 10.47 -8.01
CA LEU A 228 -3.92 9.87 -8.99
C LEU A 228 -4.81 10.96 -9.58
N LYS A 229 -4.80 11.09 -10.91
CA LYS A 229 -5.90 11.72 -11.63
C LYS A 229 -6.86 10.62 -12.03
N THR A 230 -8.03 10.57 -11.39
CA THR A 230 -9.06 9.58 -11.71
C THR A 230 -9.66 9.93 -13.06
N ASN A 231 -9.44 9.08 -14.06
CA ASN A 231 -10.19 9.16 -15.31
C ASN A 231 -11.55 8.53 -15.05
N VAL A 232 -12.56 9.38 -14.86
CA VAL A 232 -13.95 8.94 -14.77
C VAL A 232 -14.41 8.59 -16.19
N ARG A 233 -15.14 7.48 -16.34
CA ARG A 233 -15.78 7.15 -17.61
C ARG A 233 -16.97 8.08 -17.79
N ARG A 234 -17.19 8.59 -19.00
CA ARG A 234 -18.39 9.38 -19.27
C ARG A 234 -19.63 8.48 -19.29
N GLU A 235 -20.75 9.07 -18.94
CA GLU A 235 -22.07 8.52 -19.19
C GLU A 235 -22.42 8.61 -20.69
N LEU A 236 -23.29 7.70 -21.13
CA LEU A 236 -23.92 7.73 -22.44
C LEU A 236 -25.11 8.69 -22.43
N LYS A 237 -25.26 9.47 -23.50
CA LYS A 237 -26.46 10.28 -23.74
C LYS A 237 -27.66 9.39 -24.04
N ILE A 238 -28.88 9.92 -23.89
CA ILE A 238 -30.12 9.17 -24.12
C ILE A 238 -30.19 8.68 -25.58
N GLU A 239 -29.75 9.50 -26.53
CA GLU A 239 -29.74 9.16 -27.97
C GLU A 239 -28.72 8.05 -28.26
N GLU A 240 -27.52 8.15 -27.67
CA GLU A 240 -26.50 7.09 -27.77
C GLU A 240 -27.01 5.78 -27.19
N LEU A 241 -27.67 5.84 -26.02
CA LEU A 241 -28.23 4.69 -25.33
C LEU A 241 -29.33 4.02 -26.16
N LYS A 242 -30.25 4.81 -26.72
CA LYS A 242 -31.29 4.32 -27.61
C LYS A 242 -30.67 3.65 -28.85
N THR A 243 -29.69 4.30 -29.47
CA THR A 243 -29.00 3.78 -30.66
C THR A 243 -28.36 2.42 -30.39
N ILE A 244 -27.63 2.24 -29.29
CA ILE A 244 -26.98 0.95 -29.00
C ILE A 244 -27.97 -0.15 -28.60
N LEU A 245 -29.11 0.18 -27.99
CA LEU A 245 -30.11 -0.80 -27.58
C LEU A 245 -30.99 -1.25 -28.75
N ASP A 246 -31.40 -0.32 -29.61
CA ASP A 246 -32.26 -0.59 -30.75
C ASP A 246 -31.56 -1.45 -31.82
N ASN A 247 -30.24 -1.27 -31.98
CA ASN A 247 -29.44 -2.01 -32.95
C ASN A 247 -28.70 -3.22 -32.36
N ALA A 248 -28.89 -3.53 -31.07
CA ALA A 248 -28.32 -4.74 -30.49
C ALA A 248 -29.26 -5.94 -30.69
N GLU A 249 -28.68 -7.11 -30.93
CA GLU A 249 -29.41 -8.35 -31.15
C GLU A 249 -28.97 -9.45 -30.19
N GLY A 250 -29.82 -10.48 -30.04
CA GLY A 250 -29.54 -11.69 -29.26
C GLY A 250 -29.10 -11.41 -27.82
N GLN A 251 -28.10 -12.16 -27.35
CA GLN A 251 -27.59 -12.02 -25.99
C GLN A 251 -26.96 -10.64 -25.73
N LEU A 252 -26.48 -9.93 -26.78
CA LEU A 252 -25.83 -8.63 -26.62
C LEU A 252 -26.85 -7.59 -26.21
N LYS A 253 -28.04 -7.62 -26.83
CA LYS A 253 -29.18 -6.79 -26.44
C LYS A 253 -29.52 -7.00 -24.97
N THR A 254 -29.67 -8.25 -24.55
CA THR A 254 -29.98 -8.59 -23.15
C THR A 254 -28.90 -8.12 -22.20
N LEU A 255 -27.62 -8.30 -22.54
CA LEU A 255 -26.49 -7.84 -21.72
C LEU A 255 -26.48 -6.32 -21.56
N LEU A 256 -26.72 -5.57 -22.64
CA LEU A 256 -26.79 -4.10 -22.61
C LEU A 256 -28.03 -3.63 -21.84
N CYS A 257 -29.20 -4.24 -22.05
CA CYS A 257 -30.41 -3.94 -21.27
C CYS A 257 -30.18 -4.16 -19.77
N LEU A 258 -29.55 -5.28 -19.38
CA LEU A 258 -29.19 -5.54 -17.98
C LEU A 258 -28.28 -4.42 -17.44
N GLY A 259 -27.19 -4.09 -18.14
CA GLY A 259 -26.28 -3.02 -17.71
C GLY A 259 -26.96 -1.66 -17.56
N THR A 260 -27.82 -1.30 -18.50
CA THR A 260 -28.55 -0.02 -18.53
C THR A 260 -29.60 0.09 -17.44
N PHE A 261 -30.42 -0.94 -17.26
CA PHE A 261 -31.61 -0.85 -16.40
C PHE A 261 -31.36 -1.29 -14.96
N THR A 262 -30.24 -1.97 -14.68
CA THR A 262 -29.93 -2.46 -13.33
C THR A 262 -28.70 -1.82 -12.70
N GLY A 263 -27.81 -1.21 -13.50
CA GLY A 263 -26.53 -0.68 -13.02
C GLY A 263 -25.56 -1.76 -12.49
N LEU A 264 -25.84 -3.05 -12.72
CA LEU A 264 -24.94 -4.14 -12.35
C LEU A 264 -23.61 -4.06 -13.13
N ARG A 265 -22.54 -4.64 -12.57
CA ARG A 265 -21.22 -4.66 -13.23
C ARG A 265 -21.23 -5.68 -14.37
N LEU A 266 -20.32 -5.56 -15.33
CA LEU A 266 -20.25 -6.49 -16.48
C LEU A 266 -20.23 -7.95 -16.06
N GLY A 267 -19.34 -8.31 -15.13
CA GLY A 267 -19.28 -9.68 -14.61
C GLY A 267 -20.55 -10.12 -13.89
N ASP A 268 -21.23 -9.18 -13.24
CA ASP A 268 -22.51 -9.46 -12.58
C ASP A 268 -23.62 -9.74 -13.61
N CYS A 269 -23.68 -8.97 -14.70
CA CYS A 269 -24.63 -9.23 -15.78
C CYS A 269 -24.32 -10.53 -16.54
N CYS A 270 -23.03 -10.78 -16.83
CA CYS A 270 -22.61 -11.98 -17.57
C CYS A 270 -22.93 -13.28 -16.81
N THR A 271 -22.75 -13.31 -15.49
CA THR A 271 -22.98 -14.52 -14.70
C THR A 271 -24.31 -14.47 -13.92
N LEU A 272 -25.29 -13.70 -14.41
CA LEU A 272 -26.64 -13.67 -13.85
C LEU A 272 -27.42 -14.92 -14.24
N ARG A 273 -27.97 -15.61 -13.23
CA ARG A 273 -28.72 -16.85 -13.40
C ARG A 273 -30.22 -16.59 -13.40
N TRP A 274 -30.97 -17.43 -14.11
CA TRP A 274 -32.44 -17.39 -14.11
C TRP A 274 -33.04 -17.62 -12.71
N THR A 275 -32.36 -18.35 -11.83
CA THR A 275 -32.76 -18.54 -10.42
C THR A 275 -32.66 -17.28 -9.56
N GLU A 276 -31.93 -16.26 -10.03
CA GLU A 276 -31.79 -14.96 -9.36
C GLU A 276 -32.82 -13.94 -9.86
N VAL A 277 -33.67 -14.32 -10.83
CA VAL A 277 -34.67 -13.45 -11.46
C VAL A 277 -36.06 -13.94 -11.13
N ASP A 278 -36.80 -13.12 -10.41
CA ASP A 278 -38.23 -13.30 -10.18
C ASP A 278 -39.01 -12.47 -11.22
N MET A 279 -39.52 -13.16 -12.24
CA MET A 279 -40.28 -12.52 -13.32
C MET A 279 -41.66 -12.04 -12.86
N ASP A 280 -42.25 -12.68 -11.85
CA ASP A 280 -43.59 -12.34 -11.35
C ASP A 280 -43.52 -11.11 -10.45
N ARG A 281 -42.57 -11.10 -9.50
CA ARG A 281 -42.29 -9.93 -8.65
C ARG A 281 -41.51 -8.83 -9.37
N ARG A 282 -41.04 -9.10 -10.59
CA ARG A 282 -40.21 -8.20 -11.41
C ARG A 282 -38.98 -7.71 -10.64
N GLN A 283 -38.23 -8.64 -10.06
CA GLN A 283 -37.06 -8.36 -9.23
C GLN A 283 -35.89 -9.27 -9.58
N ILE A 284 -34.68 -8.73 -9.49
CA ILE A 284 -33.42 -9.45 -9.57
C ILE A 284 -32.77 -9.36 -8.20
N ARG A 285 -32.39 -10.51 -7.63
CA ARG A 285 -31.66 -10.59 -6.36
C ARG A 285 -30.31 -11.24 -6.60
N ARG A 286 -29.24 -10.45 -6.51
CA ARG A 286 -27.89 -10.90 -6.83
C ARG A 286 -26.90 -10.51 -5.75
N ILE A 287 -26.03 -11.44 -5.36
CA ILE A 287 -24.82 -11.13 -4.60
C ILE A 287 -23.72 -10.71 -5.59
N PRO A 288 -23.21 -9.48 -5.55
CA PRO A 288 -22.19 -9.05 -6.51
C PRO A 288 -20.95 -9.94 -6.45
N ASN A 289 -20.37 -10.29 -7.61
CA ASN A 289 -19.22 -11.20 -7.70
C ASN A 289 -18.03 -10.73 -6.85
N LYS A 290 -17.82 -9.42 -6.74
CA LYS A 290 -16.75 -8.83 -5.91
C LYS A 290 -16.92 -9.03 -4.41
N LEU A 291 -18.15 -9.31 -3.96
CA LEU A 291 -18.49 -9.54 -2.57
C LEU A 291 -18.74 -11.01 -2.28
N SER A 292 -18.71 -11.89 -3.29
CA SER A 292 -18.97 -13.33 -3.12
C SER A 292 -18.06 -14.06 -2.15
N HIS A 293 -16.87 -13.51 -1.87
CA HIS A 293 -15.89 -14.08 -0.94
C HIS A 293 -16.11 -13.60 0.51
N ASN A 294 -17.10 -12.74 0.75
CA ASN A 294 -17.43 -12.24 2.07
C ASN A 294 -18.72 -12.91 2.54
N ASP A 295 -18.63 -13.71 3.60
CA ASP A 295 -19.75 -14.46 4.16
C ASP A 295 -20.93 -13.57 4.59
N ASN A 296 -20.65 -12.30 4.92
CA ASN A 296 -21.65 -11.30 5.30
C ASN A 296 -22.15 -10.45 4.12
N ALA A 297 -21.85 -10.84 2.88
CA ALA A 297 -22.27 -10.09 1.70
C ALA A 297 -23.79 -10.09 1.55
N ARG A 298 -24.36 -8.89 1.59
CA ARG A 298 -25.80 -8.71 1.37
C ARG A 298 -26.10 -8.71 -0.13
N PRO A 299 -27.18 -9.39 -0.56
CA PRO A 299 -27.61 -9.35 -1.94
C PRO A 299 -28.15 -7.96 -2.26
N VAL A 300 -27.86 -7.53 -3.47
CA VAL A 300 -28.46 -6.37 -4.10
C VAL A 300 -29.81 -6.82 -4.69
N VAL A 301 -30.85 -6.04 -4.42
CA VAL A 301 -32.18 -6.24 -4.99
C VAL A 301 -32.46 -5.11 -5.97
N VAL A 302 -32.78 -5.46 -7.21
CA VAL A 302 -33.03 -4.50 -8.30
C VAL A 302 -34.38 -4.79 -8.92
N GLY A 303 -35.22 -3.77 -9.09
CA GLY A 303 -36.47 -3.90 -9.83
C GLY A 303 -36.21 -4.07 -11.33
N ILE A 304 -37.13 -4.76 -12.03
CA ILE A 304 -37.08 -4.98 -13.48
C ILE A 304 -38.03 -4.00 -14.16
N PRO A 305 -37.53 -2.96 -14.87
CA PRO A 305 -38.38 -2.06 -15.64
C PRO A 305 -39.07 -2.80 -16.79
N ILE A 306 -40.16 -2.22 -17.32
CA ILE A 306 -40.97 -2.85 -18.37
C ILE A 306 -40.15 -3.24 -19.60
N ALA A 307 -39.21 -2.39 -20.03
CA ALA A 307 -38.35 -2.65 -21.18
C ALA A 307 -37.43 -3.87 -20.96
N LEU A 308 -36.82 -3.98 -19.77
CA LEU A 308 -36.01 -5.14 -19.41
C LEU A 308 -36.88 -6.40 -19.28
N TYR A 309 -38.07 -6.28 -18.70
CA TYR A 309 -39.01 -7.39 -18.56
C TYR A 309 -39.42 -7.94 -19.93
N GLN A 310 -39.74 -7.07 -20.88
CA GLN A 310 -40.07 -7.45 -22.26
C GLN A 310 -38.92 -8.20 -22.92
N ASN A 311 -37.69 -7.69 -22.81
CA ASN A 311 -36.51 -8.36 -23.35
C ASN A 311 -36.27 -9.73 -22.70
N LEU A 312 -36.35 -9.85 -21.38
CA LEU A 312 -36.19 -11.14 -20.68
C LEU A 312 -37.31 -12.13 -21.05
N ARG A 313 -38.52 -11.62 -21.32
CA ARG A 313 -39.67 -12.44 -21.71
C ARG A 313 -39.49 -13.09 -23.09
N GLU A 314 -38.68 -12.52 -23.98
CA GLU A 314 -38.34 -13.12 -25.30
C GLU A 314 -37.75 -14.52 -25.15
N THR A 315 -37.06 -14.81 -24.03
CA THR A 315 -36.59 -16.16 -23.71
C THR A 315 -37.76 -17.02 -23.18
N PRO A 316 -38.16 -18.11 -23.88
CA PRO A 316 -39.26 -18.97 -23.45
C PRO A 316 -38.98 -19.64 -22.10
N VAL A 317 -40.00 -19.83 -21.26
CA VAL A 317 -39.88 -20.39 -19.90
C VAL A 317 -39.06 -21.70 -19.88
N ARG A 318 -39.30 -22.61 -20.84
CA ARG A 318 -38.57 -23.88 -20.97
C ARG A 318 -37.04 -23.74 -21.16
N LYS A 319 -36.58 -22.60 -21.70
CA LYS A 319 -35.17 -22.28 -21.95
C LYS A 319 -34.53 -21.46 -20.82
N ARG A 320 -35.29 -21.06 -19.80
CA ARG A 320 -34.80 -20.26 -18.66
C ARG A 320 -34.03 -21.14 -17.65
N LYS A 321 -32.92 -21.72 -18.09
CA LYS A 321 -32.05 -22.58 -17.27
C LYS A 321 -30.64 -22.01 -17.25
N GLY A 322 -29.96 -22.10 -16.12
CA GLY A 322 -28.58 -21.62 -15.98
C GLY A 322 -28.48 -20.09 -16.08
N TYR A 323 -27.51 -19.60 -16.86
CA TYR A 323 -27.25 -18.18 -17.07
C TYR A 323 -28.26 -17.54 -18.04
N ILE A 324 -28.55 -16.26 -17.86
CA ILE A 324 -29.43 -15.49 -18.77
C ILE A 324 -28.75 -15.28 -20.12
N VAL A 325 -27.44 -15.03 -20.09
CA VAL A 325 -26.60 -14.83 -21.28
C VAL A 325 -25.50 -15.89 -21.32
N PRO A 326 -25.81 -17.17 -21.62
CA PRO A 326 -24.88 -18.28 -21.48
C PRO A 326 -23.61 -18.13 -22.32
N GLU A 327 -23.67 -17.59 -23.54
CA GLU A 327 -22.48 -17.41 -24.38
C GLU A 327 -21.54 -16.36 -23.77
N PHE A 328 -22.10 -15.27 -23.23
CA PHE A 328 -21.31 -14.26 -22.53
C PHE A 328 -20.87 -14.70 -21.14
N ALA A 329 -21.62 -15.57 -20.46
CA ALA A 329 -21.20 -16.21 -19.23
C ALA A 329 -19.96 -17.06 -19.48
N ASP A 330 -20.00 -17.90 -20.52
CA ASP A 330 -18.87 -18.75 -20.91
C ASP A 330 -17.66 -17.92 -21.32
N LEU A 331 -17.85 -16.90 -22.17
CA LEU A 331 -16.77 -15.97 -22.55
C LEU A 331 -16.18 -15.23 -21.33
N TYR A 332 -16.98 -14.97 -20.29
CA TYR A 332 -16.55 -14.26 -19.08
C TYR A 332 -15.84 -15.19 -18.10
N MET A 333 -16.37 -16.39 -17.94
CA MET A 333 -15.91 -17.39 -16.98
C MET A 333 -14.78 -18.26 -17.52
N TYR A 334 -14.51 -18.27 -18.82
CA TYR A 334 -13.50 -19.13 -19.45
C TYR A 334 -12.14 -18.97 -18.76
N ARG A 335 -11.84 -19.98 -17.94
CA ARG A 335 -10.56 -20.27 -17.31
C ARG A 335 -9.95 -21.42 -18.09
N ASN A 336 -8.66 -21.35 -18.42
CA ASN A 336 -7.95 -22.49 -19.01
C ASN A 336 -7.81 -23.64 -17.99
N GLU A 337 -7.27 -24.78 -18.41
CA GLU A 337 -7.01 -25.99 -17.59
C GLU A 337 -6.16 -25.73 -16.32
N SER A 338 -5.46 -24.60 -16.24
CA SER A 338 -4.70 -24.15 -15.06
C SER A 338 -5.46 -23.10 -14.20
N GLY A 339 -6.77 -22.96 -14.40
CA GLY A 339 -7.61 -22.00 -13.67
C GLY A 339 -7.41 -20.54 -14.07
N ARG A 340 -6.68 -20.23 -15.15
CA ARG A 340 -6.37 -18.85 -15.59
C ARG A 340 -7.48 -18.28 -16.47
N PRO A 341 -8.08 -17.12 -16.16
CA PRO A 341 -8.98 -16.41 -17.06
C PRO A 341 -8.24 -16.06 -18.35
N THR A 342 -8.59 -16.72 -19.45
CA THR A 342 -7.84 -16.60 -20.70
C THR A 342 -8.42 -15.56 -21.64
N ARG A 343 -9.66 -15.08 -21.45
CA ARG A 343 -10.29 -14.14 -22.41
C ARG A 343 -11.23 -13.05 -21.83
N GLN A 344 -10.72 -12.19 -20.93
CA GLN A 344 -11.35 -10.87 -20.67
C GLN A 344 -11.32 -9.83 -21.83
N PRO A 345 -10.54 -9.95 -22.92
CA PRO A 345 -10.62 -8.97 -24.01
C PRO A 345 -11.87 -9.14 -24.88
N GLU A 346 -12.42 -10.35 -25.04
CA GLU A 346 -13.33 -10.61 -26.17
C GLU A 346 -14.71 -9.96 -25.98
N ILE A 347 -15.33 -10.15 -24.82
CA ILE A 347 -16.63 -9.49 -24.52
C ILE A 347 -16.48 -7.97 -24.56
N THR A 348 -15.42 -7.43 -23.95
CA THR A 348 -15.19 -5.98 -23.93
C THR A 348 -14.96 -5.44 -25.33
N LYS A 349 -14.24 -6.18 -26.19
CA LYS A 349 -14.04 -5.83 -27.59
C LYS A 349 -15.33 -5.89 -28.38
N GLN A 350 -16.18 -6.90 -28.19
CA GLN A 350 -17.49 -6.99 -28.86
C GLN A 350 -18.39 -5.81 -28.47
N ILE A 351 -18.46 -5.46 -27.19
CA ILE A 351 -19.23 -4.30 -26.72
C ILE A 351 -18.65 -3.00 -27.31
N GLN A 352 -17.32 -2.83 -27.30
CA GLN A 352 -16.69 -1.65 -27.88
C GLN A 352 -16.87 -1.58 -29.39
N ALA A 353 -16.82 -2.71 -30.10
CA ALA A 353 -17.07 -2.79 -31.53
C ALA A 353 -18.51 -2.36 -31.84
N HIS A 354 -19.49 -2.87 -31.08
CA HIS A 354 -20.88 -2.42 -31.19
C HIS A 354 -21.02 -0.91 -31.01
N PHE A 355 -20.35 -0.32 -30.03
CA PHE A 355 -20.43 1.13 -29.79
C PHE A 355 -19.82 1.91 -30.96
N ILE A 356 -18.67 1.45 -31.47
CA ILE A 356 -17.96 2.06 -32.60
C ILE A 356 -18.78 1.95 -33.89
N ASP A 357 -19.40 0.81 -34.15
CA ASP A 357 -20.20 0.57 -35.35
C ASP A 357 -21.43 1.48 -35.41
N HIS A 358 -21.85 2.01 -34.26
CA HIS A 358 -22.94 2.96 -34.10
C HIS A 358 -22.46 4.40 -33.83
N GLY A 359 -21.21 4.71 -34.17
CA GLY A 359 -20.68 6.08 -34.17
C GLY A 359 -20.27 6.62 -32.81
N ILE A 360 -20.23 5.79 -31.77
CA ILE A 360 -19.87 6.22 -30.43
C ILE A 360 -18.35 6.16 -30.26
N GLN A 361 -17.74 7.33 -30.10
CA GLN A 361 -16.33 7.46 -29.77
C GLN A 361 -16.07 6.88 -28.36
N THR A 362 -15.31 5.78 -28.30
CA THR A 362 -15.03 5.04 -27.05
C THR A 362 -13.80 5.52 -26.30
N HIS A 363 -12.88 6.21 -26.98
CA HIS A 363 -11.64 6.73 -26.42
C HIS A 363 -11.67 8.25 -26.28
N ARG A 364 -10.98 8.77 -25.27
CA ARG A 364 -10.80 10.21 -25.11
C ARG A 364 -10.20 10.82 -26.37
N GLU A 365 -10.70 12.00 -26.73
CA GLU A 365 -10.19 12.78 -27.84
C GLU A 365 -8.65 12.92 -27.80
N GLY A 366 -8.02 12.71 -28.94
CA GLY A 366 -6.56 12.69 -29.08
C GLY A 366 -5.88 11.41 -28.59
N THR A 367 -6.59 10.41 -28.07
CA THR A 367 -6.00 9.12 -27.61
C THR A 367 -6.54 7.93 -28.38
N GLY A 368 -5.71 6.91 -28.62
CA GLY A 368 -6.12 5.67 -29.28
C GLY A 368 -6.43 5.87 -30.75
N PHE A 369 -7.69 6.18 -31.07
CA PHE A 369 -8.15 6.47 -32.43
C PHE A 369 -9.26 7.51 -32.42
N LYS A 370 -9.41 8.22 -33.53
CA LYS A 370 -10.57 9.05 -33.87
C LYS A 370 -11.50 8.24 -34.78
N LEU A 371 -12.80 8.26 -34.49
CA LEU A 371 -13.81 7.78 -35.43
C LEU A 371 -14.06 8.84 -36.50
N LEU A 372 -14.02 8.42 -37.77
CA LEU A 372 -14.42 9.22 -38.92
C LEU A 372 -15.46 8.43 -39.72
N PRO A 373 -16.44 9.09 -40.38
CA PRO A 373 -17.31 8.41 -41.34
C PRO A 373 -16.47 7.71 -42.42
N ASP A 374 -16.82 6.47 -42.75
CA ASP A 374 -16.14 5.73 -43.81
C ASP A 374 -16.62 6.24 -45.18
N PRO A 375 -15.75 6.86 -46.00
CA PRO A 375 -16.14 7.38 -47.31
C PRO A 375 -16.58 6.26 -48.29
N ASN A 376 -16.17 5.01 -48.04
CA ASN A 376 -16.49 3.87 -48.91
C ASN A 376 -17.69 3.05 -48.41
N ARG A 377 -18.17 3.30 -47.19
CA ARG A 377 -19.26 2.51 -46.56
C ARG A 377 -20.21 3.45 -45.82
N PRO A 378 -21.30 3.90 -46.46
CA PRO A 378 -22.30 4.75 -45.82
C PRO A 378 -22.81 4.15 -44.51
N GLY A 379 -22.81 4.95 -43.44
CA GLY A 379 -23.23 4.51 -42.10
C GLY A 379 -22.20 3.69 -41.31
N LYS A 380 -20.99 3.46 -41.86
CA LYS A 380 -19.87 2.84 -41.14
C LYS A 380 -18.80 3.87 -40.80
N PHE A 381 -17.91 3.48 -39.87
CA PHE A 381 -16.87 4.35 -39.34
C PHE A 381 -15.48 3.75 -39.54
N LYS A 382 -14.54 4.58 -39.99
CA LYS A 382 -13.11 4.28 -40.08
C LYS A 382 -12.41 4.75 -38.80
N LYS A 383 -11.43 3.96 -38.35
CA LYS A 383 -10.56 4.30 -37.21
C LYS A 383 -9.29 4.96 -37.73
N GLU A 384 -9.02 6.17 -37.29
CA GLU A 384 -7.76 6.87 -37.52
C GLU A 384 -6.93 6.89 -36.23
N HIS A 385 -5.80 6.18 -36.21
CA HIS A 385 -4.99 6.03 -35.00
C HIS A 385 -4.19 7.29 -34.66
N THR A 386 -4.23 7.73 -33.40
CA THR A 386 -3.56 8.97 -32.98
C THR A 386 -2.10 8.77 -32.57
N GLY A 387 -1.59 7.53 -32.58
CA GLY A 387 -0.26 7.18 -32.07
C GLY A 387 -0.10 7.28 -30.54
N LYS A 388 -1.09 7.83 -29.83
CA LYS A 388 -1.10 7.94 -28.36
C LYS A 388 -1.86 6.77 -27.72
N ARG A 389 -1.41 6.34 -26.53
CA ARG A 389 -2.05 5.26 -25.75
C ARG A 389 -3.54 5.58 -25.53
N ALA A 390 -4.41 4.65 -25.89
CA ALA A 390 -5.85 4.78 -25.72
C ALA A 390 -6.25 4.95 -24.25
N VAL A 391 -7.11 5.93 -23.99
CA VAL A 391 -7.80 6.12 -22.71
C VAL A 391 -9.28 5.85 -22.95
N VAL A 392 -9.78 4.72 -22.44
CA VAL A 392 -11.19 4.34 -22.59
C VAL A 392 -12.05 5.26 -21.75
N GLU A 393 -12.94 5.99 -22.42
CA GLU A 393 -13.88 6.92 -21.81
C GLU A 393 -15.30 6.36 -21.82
N VAL A 394 -15.65 5.55 -22.83
CA VAL A 394 -16.93 4.87 -22.95
C VAL A 394 -16.75 3.36 -23.07
N GLY A 395 -17.58 2.61 -22.36
CA GLY A 395 -17.73 1.16 -22.53
C GLY A 395 -18.83 0.63 -21.63
N PHE A 396 -18.85 -0.67 -21.34
CA PHE A 396 -19.94 -1.25 -20.54
C PHE A 396 -20.18 -0.55 -19.18
N HIS A 397 -19.12 -0.16 -18.47
CA HIS A 397 -19.28 0.54 -17.18
C HIS A 397 -19.89 1.94 -17.31
N SER A 398 -19.89 2.54 -18.51
CA SER A 398 -20.64 3.78 -18.77
C SER A 398 -22.14 3.57 -18.63
N LEU A 399 -22.68 2.38 -18.93
CA LEU A 399 -24.10 2.06 -18.71
C LEU A 399 -24.47 2.19 -17.24
N ARG A 400 -23.57 1.74 -16.34
CA ARG A 400 -23.76 1.91 -14.90
C ARG A 400 -23.69 3.37 -14.47
N HIS A 401 -22.77 4.16 -15.04
CA HIS A 401 -22.72 5.60 -14.78
C HIS A 401 -24.01 6.29 -15.26
N THR A 402 -24.48 5.97 -16.46
CA THR A 402 -25.77 6.43 -16.99
C THR A 402 -26.93 6.03 -16.09
N PHE A 403 -26.99 4.77 -15.62
CA PHE A 403 -28.02 4.32 -14.68
C PHE A 403 -28.04 5.16 -13.40
N VAL A 404 -26.88 5.38 -12.78
CA VAL A 404 -26.77 6.17 -11.55
C VAL A 404 -27.19 7.62 -11.79
N SER A 405 -26.75 8.21 -12.90
CA SER A 405 -27.08 9.58 -13.29
C SER A 405 -28.59 9.75 -13.54
N LEU A 406 -29.20 8.89 -14.36
CA LEU A 406 -30.63 8.90 -14.63
C LEU A 406 -31.48 8.72 -13.37
N GLN A 407 -31.05 7.85 -12.43
CA GLN A 407 -31.76 7.67 -11.17
C GLN A 407 -31.65 8.91 -10.28
N ALA A 408 -30.49 9.57 -10.25
CA ALA A 408 -30.28 10.81 -9.53
C ALA A 408 -31.12 11.96 -10.12
N GLU A 409 -31.12 12.12 -11.45
CA GLU A 409 -31.95 13.10 -12.17
C GLU A 409 -33.45 12.90 -11.91
N ARG A 410 -33.89 11.65 -11.75
CA ARG A 410 -35.29 11.29 -11.43
C ARG A 410 -35.62 11.39 -9.93
N GLY A 411 -34.73 11.96 -9.12
CA GLY A 411 -34.96 12.18 -7.69
C GLY A 411 -34.91 10.92 -6.82
N THR A 412 -34.32 9.82 -7.31
CA THR A 412 -34.16 8.61 -6.49
C THR A 412 -33.20 8.90 -5.34
N PRO A 413 -33.55 8.58 -4.08
CA PRO A 413 -32.64 8.81 -2.95
C PRO A 413 -31.27 8.17 -3.15
N GLN A 414 -30.21 8.90 -2.82
CA GLN A 414 -28.83 8.47 -3.08
C GLN A 414 -28.50 7.16 -2.35
N SER A 415 -29.04 6.94 -1.15
CA SER A 415 -28.90 5.70 -0.38
C SER A 415 -29.51 4.50 -1.13
N THR A 416 -30.68 4.69 -1.75
CA THR A 416 -31.33 3.68 -2.60
C THR A 416 -30.49 3.36 -3.82
N VAL A 417 -29.99 4.39 -4.53
CA VAL A 417 -29.11 4.19 -5.70
C VAL A 417 -27.82 3.46 -5.29
N GLN A 418 -27.20 3.84 -4.17
CA GLN A 418 -26.02 3.19 -3.60
C GLN A 418 -26.24 1.71 -3.30
N ALA A 419 -27.38 1.37 -2.69
CA ALA A 419 -27.76 0.00 -2.38
C ALA A 419 -27.99 -0.82 -3.66
N ILE A 420 -28.71 -0.27 -4.65
CA ILE A 420 -28.99 -0.93 -5.93
C ILE A 420 -27.71 -1.21 -6.73
N VAL A 421 -26.74 -0.28 -6.75
CA VAL A 421 -25.51 -0.53 -7.51
C VAL A 421 -24.48 -1.33 -6.69
N GLY A 422 -24.63 -1.43 -5.38
CA GLY A 422 -23.68 -2.08 -4.48
C GLY A 422 -22.36 -1.32 -4.40
N HIS A 423 -22.43 -0.03 -4.05
CA HIS A 423 -21.26 0.79 -3.75
C HIS A 423 -20.82 0.59 -2.29
N GLY A 424 -19.58 0.13 -2.07
CA GLY A 424 -19.01 -0.07 -0.72
C GLY A 424 -18.55 1.20 0.01
N SER A 425 -18.71 2.38 -0.59
CA SER A 425 -18.45 3.67 0.06
C SER A 425 -19.31 4.76 -0.58
N PRO A 426 -19.91 5.67 0.22
CA PRO A 426 -20.68 6.81 -0.28
C PRO A 426 -19.89 7.71 -1.24
N ALA A 427 -18.56 7.80 -1.07
CA ALA A 427 -17.68 8.59 -1.94
C ALA A 427 -17.76 8.17 -3.42
N MET A 428 -18.09 6.90 -3.71
CA MET A 428 -18.27 6.42 -5.08
C MET A 428 -19.53 6.95 -5.77
N THR A 429 -20.52 7.44 -5.01
CA THR A 429 -21.77 8.03 -5.54
C THR A 429 -21.84 9.55 -5.35
N GLN A 430 -20.90 10.15 -4.61
CA GLN A 430 -20.86 11.60 -4.39
C GLN A 430 -20.64 12.41 -5.67
N HIS A 431 -20.07 11.80 -6.72
CA HIS A 431 -19.89 12.49 -8.01
C HIS A 431 -21.19 12.74 -8.79
N TYR A 432 -22.33 12.21 -8.32
CA TYR A 432 -23.64 12.33 -8.98
C TYR A 432 -24.61 13.25 -8.23
N THR A 433 -24.16 13.91 -7.16
CA THR A 433 -25.02 14.77 -6.35
C THR A 433 -25.00 16.19 -6.91
N HIS A 434 -25.84 16.45 -7.89
CA HIS A 434 -26.42 17.77 -8.06
C HIS A 434 -27.85 17.68 -7.55
N ILE A 435 -28.12 18.26 -6.37
CA ILE A 435 -29.49 18.41 -5.88
C ILE A 435 -30.16 19.41 -6.83
N THR A 436 -31.12 18.93 -7.61
CA THR A 436 -31.95 19.81 -8.42
C THR A 436 -32.88 20.60 -7.52
N ASN A 437 -33.29 21.80 -7.94
CA ASN A 437 -34.24 22.61 -7.18
C ASN A 437 -35.58 21.85 -7.00
N GLU A 438 -35.94 21.02 -7.98
CA GLU A 438 -37.11 20.14 -7.94
C GLU A 438 -37.00 19.08 -6.84
N ALA A 439 -35.81 18.46 -6.65
CA ALA A 439 -35.58 17.49 -5.59
C ALA A 439 -35.61 18.14 -4.20
N ALA A 440 -35.07 19.36 -4.06
CA ALA A 440 -35.17 20.12 -2.82
C ALA A 440 -36.63 20.49 -2.48
N GLN A 441 -37.42 20.89 -3.49
CA GLN A 441 -38.86 21.18 -3.32
C GLN A 441 -39.67 19.92 -3.00
N GLN A 442 -39.35 18.77 -3.59
CA GLN A 442 -39.99 17.49 -3.23
C GLN A 442 -39.64 17.05 -1.81
N ALA A 443 -38.39 17.22 -1.37
CA ALA A 443 -37.99 16.91 0.00
C ALA A 443 -38.71 17.80 1.03
N ALA A 444 -38.92 19.09 0.71
CA ALA A 444 -39.75 19.98 1.52
C ALA A 444 -41.22 19.53 1.55
N LYS A 445 -41.82 19.25 0.39
CA LYS A 445 -43.21 18.76 0.29
C LYS A 445 -43.46 17.43 1.00
N ALA A 446 -42.44 16.57 1.10
CA ALA A 446 -42.55 15.31 1.83
C ALA A 446 -42.73 15.51 3.35
N LEU A 447 -42.37 16.69 3.88
CA LEU A 447 -42.62 17.08 5.27
C LEU A 447 -43.95 17.82 5.45
N ASP A 448 -44.56 18.34 4.37
CA ASP A 448 -45.85 19.05 4.42
C ASP A 448 -47.03 18.08 4.69
N SER A 449 -46.90 16.79 4.37
CA SER A 449 -47.99 15.83 4.58
C SER A 449 -48.14 15.45 6.06
N GLY A 450 -49.12 16.05 6.73
CA GLY A 450 -49.66 15.58 8.01
C GLY A 450 -48.92 16.04 9.27
N ILE A 451 -48.02 17.02 9.18
CA ILE A 451 -47.33 17.60 10.36
C ILE A 451 -48.03 18.89 10.84
N ILE A 452 -48.56 19.69 9.91
CA ILE A 452 -49.32 20.92 10.20
C ILE A 452 -50.46 21.00 9.17
N ASP A 453 -51.69 21.26 9.60
CA ASP A 453 -52.80 21.69 8.74
C ASP A 453 -52.56 23.14 8.28
N ALA A 454 -51.47 23.37 7.56
CA ALA A 454 -51.20 24.63 6.89
C ALA A 454 -51.65 24.49 5.44
N GLU A 455 -52.78 25.13 5.10
CA GLU A 455 -53.12 25.38 3.71
C GLU A 455 -52.04 26.29 3.11
N TYR A 456 -51.05 25.69 2.46
CA TYR A 456 -50.21 26.45 1.55
C TYR A 456 -51.08 26.86 0.37
N GLU A 457 -51.38 28.16 0.26
CA GLU A 457 -51.81 28.71 -1.02
C GLU A 457 -50.76 28.31 -2.06
N ILE A 458 -51.17 27.46 -3.00
CA ILE A 458 -50.39 27.23 -4.20
C ILE A 458 -50.30 28.60 -4.86
N ILE A 459 -49.15 29.26 -4.75
CA ILE A 459 -48.85 30.43 -5.55
C ILE A 459 -48.88 29.94 -7.00
N LYS A 460 -50.04 30.13 -7.65
CA LYS A 460 -50.23 29.81 -9.06
C LYS A 460 -49.09 30.50 -9.79
N LYS A 461 -48.33 29.75 -10.59
CA LYS A 461 -47.26 30.31 -11.42
C LYS A 461 -47.79 31.59 -12.05
N VAL A 462 -47.20 32.72 -11.67
CA VAL A 462 -47.52 34.02 -12.23
C VAL A 462 -47.54 33.86 -13.76
N PRO A 463 -48.70 34.07 -14.42
CA PRO A 463 -48.83 33.92 -15.86
C PRO A 463 -47.71 34.67 -16.59
N SER A 464 -47.23 34.13 -17.71
CA SER A 464 -46.08 34.68 -18.44
C SER A 464 -46.27 36.17 -18.76
N TRP A 465 -47.49 36.58 -19.11
CA TRP A 465 -47.82 37.97 -19.42
C TRP A 465 -47.59 38.95 -18.25
N ILE A 466 -47.76 38.49 -16.99
CA ILE A 466 -47.49 39.32 -15.80
C ILE A 466 -45.98 39.48 -15.62
N ARG A 467 -45.19 38.41 -15.85
CA ARG A 467 -43.72 38.52 -15.80
C ARG A 467 -43.20 39.43 -16.89
N ASP A 468 -43.72 39.31 -18.10
CA ASP A 468 -43.29 40.13 -19.24
C ASP A 468 -43.56 41.62 -18.98
N LYS A 469 -44.68 41.95 -18.31
CA LYS A 469 -44.98 43.32 -17.86
C LYS A 469 -44.09 43.79 -16.70
N LEU A 470 -43.84 42.95 -15.69
CA LEU A 470 -42.96 43.30 -14.57
C LEU A 470 -41.51 43.53 -15.01
N VAL A 471 -41.04 42.84 -16.05
CA VAL A 471 -39.70 43.06 -16.64
C VAL A 471 -39.59 44.42 -17.34
N GLN A 472 -40.71 44.97 -17.83
CA GLN A 472 -40.77 46.30 -18.46
C GLN A 472 -40.97 47.43 -17.44
N MET A 473 -41.03 47.09 -16.15
CA MET A 473 -41.28 48.06 -15.08
C MET A 473 -40.03 48.85 -14.73
N THR A 474 -40.14 50.17 -14.82
CA THR A 474 -39.14 51.16 -14.46
C THR A 474 -39.71 52.09 -13.39
N ALA A 475 -38.85 52.91 -12.77
CA ALA A 475 -39.27 53.87 -11.75
C ALA A 475 -40.30 54.90 -12.26
N ASP A 476 -40.38 55.10 -13.58
CA ASP A 476 -41.26 56.10 -14.19
C ASP A 476 -42.62 55.53 -14.65
N ASN A 477 -42.75 54.21 -14.80
CA ASN A 477 -43.96 53.57 -15.36
C ASN A 477 -44.63 52.55 -14.41
N TRP A 478 -44.12 52.40 -13.18
CA TRP A 478 -44.58 51.38 -12.24
C TRP A 478 -46.04 51.53 -11.83
N GLU A 479 -46.56 52.76 -11.68
CA GLU A 479 -47.98 52.98 -11.34
C GLU A 479 -48.90 52.51 -12.47
N SER A 480 -48.53 52.79 -13.73
CA SER A 480 -49.28 52.36 -14.91
C SER A 480 -49.28 50.84 -15.07
N ILE A 481 -48.13 50.20 -14.85
CA ILE A 481 -48.02 48.74 -14.92
C ILE A 481 -48.75 48.07 -13.76
N ARG A 482 -48.71 48.66 -12.56
CA ARG A 482 -49.49 48.19 -11.41
C ARG A 482 -50.99 48.23 -11.69
N ASP A 483 -51.49 49.35 -12.20
CA ASP A 483 -52.92 49.51 -12.46
C ASP A 483 -53.42 48.54 -13.55
N GLN A 484 -52.60 48.25 -14.57
CA GLN A 484 -52.89 47.22 -15.59
C GLN A 484 -52.84 45.77 -15.07
N LEU A 485 -52.15 45.52 -13.95
CA LEU A 485 -52.08 44.20 -13.32
C LEU A 485 -53.23 43.97 -12.33
N LEU A 486 -53.86 45.06 -11.85
CA LEU A 486 -54.95 45.03 -10.87
C LEU A 486 -56.35 45.20 -11.50
N SER A 487 -56.43 45.66 -12.75
CA SER A 487 -57.64 45.63 -13.59
C SER A 487 -57.90 44.24 -14.16
#